data_AF-A0A2V6G8Z9-F1
#
_entry.id   AF-A0A2V6G8Z9-F1
#
_cell.length_a   1.000
_cell.length_b   1.000
_cell.length_c   1.000
_cell.angle_alpha   90.00
_cell.angle_beta   90.00
_cell.angle_gamma   90.00
#
_symmetry.space_group_name_H-M   'P 1'
#
loop_
_entity.id
_entity.type
_entity.pdbx_description
1 polymer ?
#
loop_
_entity_poly.entity_id
_entity_poly.type
_entity_poly.pdbx_seq_one_letter_code
_entity_poly.pdbx_strand_id
1 'polypeptide(L)'
;MRLKSLLQKLPLFSDKGDSAERTIKEKQRAQRKKEKIVIPNLRLSYAEATSQFLGKYDRATAMSLAVGGDYEFMGDALRVRLERFGLKEGDYLIDVGCGSGRLAYALSLSKYRDTIRYLGIDIVPAMLEFAVEKCQCPSWRFELVTD
;
A
#
# COMPACT_ATOMS: atom_id res chain seq x y z
N MET A 1 -23.26 -10.69 -75.00
CA MET A 1 -23.09 -9.23 -75.20
C MET A 1 -23.58 -8.53 -73.93
N ARG A 2 -22.75 -7.70 -73.31
CA ARG A 2 -22.91 -7.11 -71.96
C ARG A 2 -23.96 -6.00 -71.93
N LEU A 3 -24.71 -5.90 -70.84
CA LEU A 3 -25.26 -4.64 -70.29
C LEU A 3 -25.75 -4.96 -68.85
N LYS A 4 -24.89 -4.98 -67.82
CA LYS A 4 -24.51 -3.80 -67.02
C LYS A 4 -25.36 -2.56 -67.33
N SER A 5 -26.55 -2.44 -66.74
CA SER A 5 -27.13 -1.08 -66.55
C SER A 5 -28.33 -0.93 -65.61
N LEU A 6 -28.89 -1.94 -64.92
CA LEU A 6 -30.10 -1.68 -64.12
C LEU A 6 -30.15 -2.36 -62.75
N LEU A 7 -29.05 -2.23 -61.99
CA LEU A 7 -29.02 -2.46 -60.54
C LEU A 7 -28.59 -1.19 -59.78
N GLN A 8 -29.02 -0.02 -60.26
CA GLN A 8 -28.92 1.24 -59.53
C GLN A 8 -30.30 1.88 -59.50
N LYS A 9 -31.10 1.53 -58.49
CA LYS A 9 -32.16 2.34 -57.88
C LYS A 9 -32.83 1.54 -56.76
N LEU A 10 -32.08 1.28 -55.69
CA LEU A 10 -32.65 1.15 -54.35
C LEU A 10 -31.68 1.82 -53.36
N PRO A 11 -32.13 2.83 -52.59
CA PRO A 11 -31.29 3.50 -51.63
C PRO A 11 -31.32 2.70 -50.33
N LEU A 12 -30.31 1.87 -50.09
CA LEU A 12 -30.07 1.35 -48.76
C LEU A 12 -28.57 1.43 -48.47
N PHE A 13 -28.25 2.05 -47.33
CA PHE A 13 -26.93 2.32 -46.77
C PHE A 13 -26.22 3.59 -47.27
N SER A 14 -26.55 4.70 -46.59
CA SER A 14 -25.79 5.94 -46.65
C SER A 14 -24.44 5.81 -45.91
N ASP A 15 -23.42 6.41 -46.50
CA ASP A 15 -22.03 6.57 -46.05
C ASP A 15 -21.85 7.45 -44.77
N LYS A 16 -22.72 7.28 -43.76
CA LYS A 16 -22.74 8.08 -42.52
C LYS A 16 -22.09 7.38 -41.31
N GLY A 17 -21.70 6.11 -41.44
CA GLY A 17 -21.13 5.32 -40.34
C GLY A 17 -19.66 5.67 -40.03
N ASP A 18 -18.85 5.92 -41.05
CA ASP A 18 -17.38 5.93 -40.91
C ASP A 18 -16.83 7.23 -40.27
N SER A 19 -17.49 8.38 -40.51
CA SER A 19 -17.13 9.68 -39.91
C SER A 19 -17.48 9.75 -38.42
N ALA A 20 -18.66 9.24 -38.05
CA ALA A 20 -19.11 9.23 -36.66
C ALA A 20 -18.25 8.30 -35.79
N GLU A 21 -17.89 7.13 -36.30
CA GLU A 21 -17.02 6.17 -35.60
C GLU A 21 -15.60 6.69 -35.39
N ARG A 22 -15.01 7.37 -36.38
CA ARG A 22 -13.70 8.03 -36.23
C ARG A 22 -13.75 9.13 -35.18
N THR A 23 -14.79 9.95 -35.20
CA THR A 23 -14.99 11.03 -34.22
C THR A 23 -15.17 10.49 -32.81
N ILE A 24 -15.87 9.36 -32.64
CA ILE A 24 -16.03 8.68 -31.35
C ILE A 24 -14.69 8.12 -30.86
N LYS A 25 -13.92 7.45 -31.72
CA LYS A 25 -12.59 6.92 -31.38
C LYS A 25 -11.61 8.04 -31.00
N GLU A 26 -11.63 9.18 -31.70
CA GLU A 26 -10.79 10.33 -31.39
C GLU A 26 -11.19 10.99 -30.07
N LYS A 27 -12.49 11.17 -29.82
CA LYS A 27 -13.00 11.67 -28.52
C LYS A 27 -12.66 10.71 -27.38
N GLN A 28 -12.79 9.40 -27.56
CA GLN A 28 -12.39 8.40 -26.58
C GLN A 28 -10.88 8.38 -26.34
N ARG A 29 -10.06 8.59 -27.37
CA ARG A 29 -8.59 8.68 -27.25
C ARG A 29 -8.16 9.98 -26.55
N ALA A 30 -8.86 11.08 -26.79
CA ALA A 30 -8.66 12.35 -26.09
C ALA A 30 -9.11 12.28 -24.62
N GLN A 31 -10.22 11.58 -24.34
CA GLN A 31 -10.72 11.30 -22.99
C GLN A 31 -9.71 10.45 -22.19
N ARG A 32 -9.20 9.36 -22.79
CA ARG A 32 -8.14 8.52 -22.18
C ARG A 32 -6.81 9.25 -21.97
N LYS A 33 -6.51 10.27 -22.78
CA LYS A 33 -5.33 11.14 -22.56
C LYS A 33 -5.53 12.17 -21.43
N LYS A 34 -6.77 12.50 -21.07
CA LYS A 34 -7.10 13.44 -19.98
C LYS A 34 -7.15 12.76 -18.60
N GLU A 35 -7.48 11.48 -18.55
CA GLU A 35 -7.40 10.68 -17.32
C GLU A 35 -5.96 10.19 -17.12
N LYS A 36 -5.05 11.13 -16.78
CA LYS A 36 -3.81 10.74 -16.12
C LYS A 36 -4.23 10.12 -14.78
N ILE A 37 -4.13 8.80 -14.66
CA ILE A 37 -4.24 8.12 -13.38
C ILE A 37 -3.12 8.70 -12.51
N VAL A 38 -3.48 9.62 -11.62
CA VAL A 38 -2.57 10.09 -10.58
C VAL A 38 -2.55 8.97 -9.56
N ILE A 39 -1.51 8.14 -9.61
CA ILE A 39 -1.26 7.17 -8.54
C ILE A 39 -0.81 8.00 -7.34
N PRO A 40 -1.59 8.06 -6.24
CA PRO A 40 -1.19 8.83 -5.07
C PRO A 40 0.17 8.33 -4.59
N ASN A 41 1.07 9.26 -4.26
CA ASN A 41 2.34 8.88 -3.63
C ASN A 41 2.04 8.47 -2.17
N LEU A 42 1.73 7.18 -1.99
CA LEU A 42 1.37 6.61 -0.69
C LEU A 42 2.48 6.84 0.35
N ARG A 43 3.76 6.86 -0.09
CA ARG A 43 4.92 7.11 0.78
C ARG A 43 4.84 8.48 1.45
N LEU A 44 4.58 9.53 0.68
CA LEU A 44 4.45 10.90 1.21
C LEU A 44 3.21 11.03 2.09
N SER A 45 2.09 10.44 1.66
CA SER A 45 0.85 10.50 2.44
C SER A 45 0.97 9.85 3.83
N TYR A 46 1.83 8.85 3.97
CA TYR A 46 1.98 8.10 5.22
C TYR A 46 2.83 8.84 6.27
N ALA A 47 3.92 9.47 5.84
CA ALA A 47 4.72 10.33 6.70
C ALA A 47 3.91 11.58 7.12
N GLU A 48 3.19 12.21 6.17
CA GLU A 48 2.33 13.36 6.44
C GLU A 48 1.21 13.02 7.43
N ALA A 49 0.55 11.87 7.27
CA ALA A 49 -0.48 11.43 8.21
C ALA A 49 0.08 11.22 9.63
N THR A 50 1.26 10.59 9.74
CA THR A 50 1.95 10.41 11.03
C THR A 50 2.25 11.77 11.68
N SER A 51 2.76 12.74 10.91
CA SER A 51 3.00 14.10 11.41
C SER A 51 1.73 14.80 11.87
N GLN A 52 0.61 14.63 11.16
CA GLN A 52 -0.68 15.20 11.57
C GLN A 52 -1.17 14.61 12.90
N PHE A 53 -1.01 13.29 13.10
CA PHE A 53 -1.35 12.67 14.38
C PHE A 53 -0.47 13.17 15.52
N LEU A 54 0.84 13.29 15.31
CA LEU A 54 1.77 13.85 16.30
C LEU A 54 1.48 15.30 16.68
N GLY A 55 0.91 16.09 15.75
CA GLY A 55 0.48 17.46 16.04
C GLY A 55 -0.82 17.56 16.85
N LYS A 56 -1.59 16.47 16.96
CA LYS A 56 -2.94 16.49 17.56
C LYS A 56 -3.07 15.64 18.82
N TYR A 57 -2.29 14.58 18.95
CA TYR A 57 -2.39 13.60 20.04
C TYR A 57 -1.04 13.46 20.75
N ASP A 58 -1.05 12.88 21.96
CA ASP A 58 0.21 12.47 22.60
C ASP A 58 0.93 11.42 21.75
N ARG A 59 2.25 11.29 21.94
CA ARG A 59 3.11 10.45 21.09
C ARG A 59 2.62 9.00 21.00
N ALA A 60 2.18 8.41 22.11
CA ALA A 60 1.73 7.01 22.12
C ALA A 60 0.43 6.84 21.34
N THR A 61 -0.55 7.72 21.56
CA THR A 61 -1.81 7.74 20.81
C THR A 61 -1.58 7.99 19.33
N ALA A 62 -0.72 8.96 18.98
CA ALA A 62 -0.39 9.28 17.59
C ALA A 62 0.23 8.07 16.86
N MET A 63 1.19 7.39 17.51
CA MET A 63 1.86 6.21 16.95
C MET A 63 0.91 5.02 16.80
N SER A 64 -0.07 4.89 17.69
CA SER A 64 -1.15 3.91 17.55
C SER A 64 -2.03 4.21 16.35
N LEU A 65 -2.51 5.45 16.23
CA LEU A 65 -3.36 5.86 15.10
C LEU A 65 -2.64 5.77 13.75
N ALA A 66 -1.34 6.08 13.70
CA ALA A 66 -0.52 6.01 12.48
C ALA A 66 -0.46 4.60 11.87
N VAL A 67 -0.63 3.55 12.67
CA VAL A 67 -0.70 2.16 12.21
C VAL A 67 -2.13 1.60 12.17
N GLY A 68 -3.13 2.45 12.42
CA GLY A 68 -4.55 2.10 12.32
C GLY A 68 -5.26 1.79 13.65
N GLY A 69 -4.64 2.08 14.79
CA GLY A 69 -5.23 1.87 16.11
C GLY A 69 -5.09 0.44 16.64
N ASP A 70 -5.83 0.15 17.72
CA ASP A 70 -5.89 -1.14 18.42
C ASP A 70 -4.52 -1.78 18.61
N TYR A 71 -3.55 -0.98 19.06
CA TYR A 71 -2.13 -1.26 18.94
C TYR A 71 -1.73 -2.63 19.49
N GLU A 72 -2.02 -2.89 20.76
CA GLU A 72 -1.67 -4.12 21.45
C GLU A 72 -2.48 -5.32 20.94
N PHE A 73 -3.78 -5.13 20.71
CA PHE A 73 -4.65 -6.19 20.21
C PHE A 73 -4.19 -6.68 18.82
N MET A 74 -3.91 -5.74 17.91
CA MET A 74 -3.43 -6.06 16.58
C MET A 74 -2.02 -6.66 16.61
N GLY A 75 -1.13 -6.16 17.47
CA GLY A 75 0.20 -6.74 17.68
C GLY A 75 0.12 -8.22 18.09
N ASP A 76 -0.73 -8.54 19.06
CA ASP A 76 -0.91 -9.92 19.52
C ASP A 76 -1.56 -10.81 18.45
N ALA A 77 -2.57 -10.31 17.74
CA ALA A 77 -3.21 -11.02 16.64
C ALA A 77 -2.21 -11.37 15.52
N LEU A 78 -1.28 -10.46 15.20
CA LEU A 78 -0.20 -10.70 14.23
C LEU A 78 0.79 -11.75 14.74
N ARG A 79 1.20 -11.69 16.02
CA ARG A 79 2.07 -12.69 16.65
C ARG A 79 1.45 -14.09 16.54
N VAL A 80 0.20 -14.25 16.98
CA VAL A 80 -0.53 -15.53 16.93
C VAL A 80 -0.65 -16.04 15.48
N ARG A 81 -0.85 -15.13 14.52
CA ARG A 81 -0.88 -15.51 13.10
C ARG A 81 0.47 -16.06 12.62
N LEU A 82 1.59 -15.44 13.01
CA LEU A 82 2.92 -15.94 12.66
C LEU A 82 3.22 -17.30 13.30
N GLU A 83 2.84 -17.51 14.56
CA GLU A 83 2.96 -18.80 15.24
C GLU A 83 2.21 -19.90 14.48
N ARG A 84 0.97 -19.60 14.04
CA ARG A 84 0.16 -20.52 13.24
C ARG A 84 0.76 -20.83 11.87
N PHE A 85 1.54 -19.90 11.31
CA PHE A 85 2.28 -20.11 10.05
C PHE A 85 3.68 -20.71 10.25
N GLY A 86 4.08 -20.99 11.49
CA GLY A 86 5.27 -21.76 11.80
C GLY A 86 6.48 -20.94 12.27
N LEU A 87 6.30 -19.71 12.75
CA LEU A 87 7.36 -18.97 13.46
C LEU A 87 7.86 -19.81 14.65
N LYS A 88 9.18 -19.97 14.74
CA LYS A 88 9.87 -20.75 15.76
C LYS A 88 11.01 -19.95 16.39
N GLU A 89 11.45 -20.43 17.53
CA GLU A 89 12.70 -19.98 18.16
C GLU A 89 13.88 -20.23 17.21
N GLY A 90 14.84 -19.32 17.15
CA GLY A 90 15.99 -19.35 16.25
C GLY A 90 15.72 -18.77 14.85
N ASP A 91 14.46 -18.50 14.49
CA ASP A 91 14.12 -17.90 13.21
C ASP A 91 14.66 -16.48 13.08
N TYR A 92 14.79 -16.03 11.83
CA TYR A 92 15.03 -14.63 11.52
C TYR A 92 13.79 -14.04 10.86
N LEU A 93 13.10 -13.15 11.58
CA LEU A 93 11.93 -12.44 11.10
C LEU A 93 12.33 -11.08 10.48
N ILE A 94 11.89 -10.85 9.25
CA ILE A 94 11.97 -9.56 8.56
C ILE A 94 10.55 -9.01 8.46
N ASP A 95 10.32 -7.84 9.03
CA ASP A 95 9.02 -7.17 9.12
C ASP A 95 9.04 -5.89 8.27
N VAL A 96 8.51 -5.97 7.05
CA VAL A 96 8.53 -4.89 6.06
C VAL A 96 7.29 -4.01 6.24
N GLY A 97 7.51 -2.73 6.53
CA GLY A 97 6.45 -1.83 6.97
C GLY A 97 6.06 -2.11 8.42
N CYS A 98 7.05 -2.29 9.30
CA CYS A 98 6.81 -2.59 10.71
C CYS A 98 6.07 -1.45 11.44
N GLY A 99 6.01 -0.26 10.84
CA GLY A 99 5.38 0.92 11.38
C GLY A 99 5.98 1.31 12.72
N SER A 100 5.12 1.70 13.65
CA SER A 100 5.50 2.00 15.04
C SER A 100 5.79 0.76 15.89
N GLY A 101 5.76 -0.44 15.30
CA GLY A 101 6.27 -1.67 15.94
C GLY A 101 5.23 -2.49 16.70
N ARG A 102 3.97 -2.56 16.25
CA ARG A 102 2.92 -3.36 16.93
C ARG A 102 3.30 -4.83 17.12
N LEU A 103 3.73 -5.47 16.02
CA LEU A 103 4.15 -6.86 16.04
C LEU A 103 5.43 -7.01 16.86
N ALA A 104 6.42 -6.14 16.65
CA ALA A 104 7.66 -6.13 17.41
C ALA A 104 7.37 -6.08 18.92
N TYR A 105 6.52 -5.15 19.36
CA TYR A 105 6.18 -5.00 20.77
C TYR A 105 5.56 -6.28 21.33
N ALA A 106 4.59 -6.89 20.64
CA ALA A 106 3.98 -8.15 21.06
C ALA A 106 5.00 -9.30 21.14
N LEU A 107 5.90 -9.41 20.16
CA LEU A 107 7.00 -10.39 20.17
C LEU A 107 7.96 -10.13 21.35
N SER A 108 8.22 -8.86 21.68
CA SER A 108 9.17 -8.46 22.73
C SER A 108 8.69 -8.80 24.14
N LEU A 109 7.39 -9.03 24.31
CA LEU A 109 6.74 -9.48 25.54
C LEU A 109 6.56 -11.02 25.59
N SER A 110 7.01 -11.73 24.56
CA SER A 110 6.81 -13.18 24.40
C SER A 110 8.13 -13.96 24.52
N LYS A 111 8.04 -15.29 24.44
CA LYS A 111 9.21 -16.19 24.36
C LYS A 111 10.15 -15.90 23.19
N TYR A 112 9.71 -15.14 22.19
CA TYR A 112 10.52 -14.81 21.02
C TYR A 112 11.56 -13.73 21.27
N ARG A 113 11.37 -12.89 22.30
CA ARG A 113 12.24 -11.74 22.60
C ARG A 113 13.72 -12.04 22.43
N ASP A 114 14.18 -13.10 23.08
CA ASP A 114 15.59 -13.48 23.14
C ASP A 114 15.95 -14.68 22.25
N THR A 115 14.98 -15.24 21.54
CA THR A 115 15.16 -16.48 20.76
C THR A 115 15.12 -16.25 19.26
N ILE A 116 14.49 -15.18 18.76
CA ILE A 116 14.52 -14.83 17.34
C ILE A 116 15.52 -13.72 17.06
N ARG A 117 15.95 -13.63 15.79
CA ARG A 117 16.49 -12.40 15.23
C ARG A 117 15.34 -11.61 14.60
N TYR A 118 15.35 -10.30 14.74
CA TYR A 118 14.31 -9.42 14.21
C TYR A 118 14.93 -8.24 13.46
N LEU A 119 14.40 -7.97 12.26
CA LEU A 119 14.66 -6.77 11.47
C LEU A 119 13.33 -6.12 11.10
N GLY A 120 13.02 -4.99 11.72
CA GLY A 120 11.90 -4.13 11.36
C GLY A 120 12.34 -3.05 10.39
N ILE A 121 11.58 -2.85 9.31
CA ILE A 121 11.89 -1.85 8.28
C ILE A 121 10.68 -0.94 8.11
N ASP A 122 10.92 0.37 8.09
CA ASP A 122 9.91 1.35 7.73
C ASP A 122 10.54 2.57 7.04
N ILE A 123 9.71 3.38 6.40
CA ILE A 123 10.09 4.61 5.69
C ILE A 123 9.90 5.86 6.55
N VAL A 124 9.21 5.75 7.70
CA VAL A 124 8.91 6.88 8.60
C VAL A 124 9.82 6.83 9.84
N PRO A 125 10.82 7.73 9.96
CA PRO A 125 11.80 7.70 11.06
C PRO A 125 11.17 7.73 12.46
N ALA A 126 10.19 8.62 12.67
CA ALA A 126 9.55 8.79 13.99
C ALA A 126 8.84 7.52 14.50
N MET A 127 8.38 6.65 13.59
CA MET A 127 7.79 5.37 13.96
C MET A 127 8.85 4.35 14.39
N LEU A 128 9.99 4.30 13.68
CA LEU A 128 11.11 3.43 14.05
C LEU A 128 11.71 3.84 15.40
N GLU A 129 11.88 5.14 15.65
CA GLU A 129 12.33 5.65 16.95
C GLU A 129 11.40 5.21 18.08
N PHE A 130 10.08 5.34 17.87
CA PHE A 130 9.09 4.87 18.83
C PHE A 130 9.16 3.35 19.03
N ALA A 131 9.32 2.57 17.95
CA ALA A 131 9.40 1.11 18.03
C ALA A 131 10.63 0.65 18.84
N VAL A 132 11.79 1.26 18.61
CA VAL A 132 13.03 1.00 19.36
C VAL A 132 12.83 1.27 20.85
N GLU A 133 12.31 2.45 21.18
CA GLU A 133 12.06 2.85 22.57
C GLU A 133 11.03 1.96 23.25
N LYS A 134 9.97 1.57 22.54
CA LYS A 134 8.85 0.81 23.09
C LYS A 134 9.20 -0.67 23.31
N CYS A 135 9.97 -1.28 22.41
CA CYS A 135 10.35 -2.70 22.51
C CYS A 135 11.50 -2.93 23.49
N GLN A 136 12.39 -1.94 23.66
CA GLN A 136 13.59 -2.01 24.50
C GLN A 136 14.35 -3.32 24.32
N CYS A 137 14.51 -3.80 23.08
CA CYS A 137 15.16 -5.06 22.74
C CYS A 137 16.44 -4.78 21.93
N PRO A 138 17.62 -4.63 22.58
CA PRO A 138 18.83 -4.16 21.91
C PRO A 138 19.39 -5.11 20.84
N SER A 139 19.01 -6.39 20.88
CA SER A 139 19.40 -7.39 19.88
C SER A 139 18.62 -7.26 18.56
N TRP A 140 17.53 -6.47 18.56
CA TRP A 140 16.69 -6.27 17.39
C TRP A 140 17.10 -5.03 16.61
N ARG A 141 16.94 -5.11 15.28
CA ARG A 141 17.27 -4.00 14.37
C ARG A 141 16.00 -3.35 13.86
N PHE A 142 16.05 -2.02 13.76
CA PHE A 142 15.04 -1.18 13.13
C PHE A 142 15.73 -0.28 12.13
N GLU A 143 15.35 -0.37 10.86
CA GLU A 143 16.09 0.29 9.78
C GLU A 143 15.18 1.17 8.92
N LEU A 144 15.64 2.41 8.75
CA LEU A 144 15.04 3.35 7.82
C LEU A 144 15.46 2.96 6.41
N VAL A 145 14.50 2.74 5.52
CA VAL A 145 14.77 2.56 4.09
C VAL A 145 14.37 3.81 3.33
N THR A 146 15.35 4.37 2.64
CA THR A 146 15.19 5.47 1.69
C THR A 146 15.65 5.02 0.30
N ASP A 147 15.17 5.72 -0.72
CA ASP A 147 15.63 5.64 -2.10
C ASP A 147 16.97 6.35 -2.33
#